data_AF-A0A2T7D2Y8-F1
#
_entry.id   AF-A0A2T7D2Y8-F1
#
_cell.length_a   1.000
_cell.length_b   1.000
_cell.length_c   1.000
_cell.angle_alpha   90.00
_cell.angle_beta   90.00
_cell.angle_gamma   90.00
#
_symmetry.space_group_name_H-M   'P 1'
#
loop_
_entity.id
_entity.type
_entity.pdbx_description
1 polymer ?
#
loop_
_entity_poly.entity_id
_entity_poly.type
_entity_poly.pdbx_seq_one_letter_code
_entity_poly.pdbx_strand_id
1 'polypeptide(L)'
;MPVFDMIETVLVRKFRFRPGLTLRLIARTLYVGFTMFVAITFPFFSALLSFFGGFAFAPTTYFLPCIMWLTIYKPKRLSLSWFTNWICIVLGVLLMELSPIGGLRQIILKAKTYKFYQ
;
A
#
# COMPACT_ATOMS: atom_id res chain seq x y z
N MET A 1 -4.01 -11.18 -11.40
CA MET A 1 -3.53 -10.21 -10.37
C MET A 1 -2.40 -9.44 -11.01
N PRO A 2 -2.47 -8.10 -11.04
CA PRO A 2 -1.58 -7.26 -11.87
C PRO A 2 -0.09 -7.46 -11.56
N VAL A 3 0.26 -7.78 -10.31
CA VAL A 3 1.65 -8.03 -9.90
C VAL A 3 2.23 -9.28 -10.57
N PHE A 4 1.48 -10.39 -10.62
CA PHE A 4 1.95 -11.61 -11.26
C PHE A 4 2.05 -11.46 -12.79
N ASP A 5 1.11 -10.74 -13.40
CA ASP A 5 1.17 -10.40 -14.82
C ASP A 5 2.38 -9.51 -15.16
N MET A 6 2.69 -8.55 -14.29
CA MET A 6 3.85 -7.68 -14.46
C MET A 6 5.17 -8.47 -14.32
N ILE A 7 5.26 -9.37 -13.35
CA ILE A 7 6.42 -10.26 -13.19
C ILE A 7 6.57 -11.19 -14.40
N GLU A 8 5.48 -11.81 -14.87
CA GLU A 8 5.46 -12.67 -16.06
C GLU A 8 5.88 -11.87 -17.31
N THR A 9 5.39 -10.64 -17.46
CA THR A 9 5.75 -9.74 -18.56
C THR A 9 7.23 -9.36 -18.53
N VAL A 10 7.79 -9.04 -17.36
CA VAL A 10 9.23 -8.74 -17.21
C VAL A 10 10.06 -9.99 -17.53
N LEU A 11 9.64 -11.16 -17.06
CA LEU A 11 10.38 -12.41 -17.25
C LEU A 11 10.36 -12.87 -18.72
N VAL A 12 9.24 -12.69 -19.41
CA VAL A 12 9.09 -13.04 -20.83
C VAL A 12 9.74 -11.99 -21.74
N ARG A 13 9.49 -10.69 -21.53
CA ARG A 13 10.06 -9.64 -22.40
C ARG A 13 11.53 -9.35 -22.14
N LYS A 14 11.98 -9.36 -20.88
CA LYS A 14 13.35 -8.97 -20.52
C LYS A 14 14.31 -10.17 -20.46
N PHE A 15 13.85 -11.32 -19.96
CA PHE A 15 14.68 -12.53 -19.87
C PHE A 15 14.40 -13.59 -20.95
N ARG A 16 13.51 -13.32 -21.93
CA ARG A 16 13.20 -14.20 -23.08
C ARG A 16 12.81 -15.65 -22.71
N PHE A 17 12.20 -15.86 -21.56
CA PHE A 17 11.67 -17.19 -21.20
C PHE A 17 10.41 -17.52 -22.02
N ARG A 18 10.26 -18.80 -22.38
CA ARG A 18 9.04 -19.28 -23.06
C ARG A 18 7.86 -19.22 -22.07
N PRO A 19 6.73 -18.58 -22.45
CA PRO A 19 5.56 -18.56 -21.59
C PRO A 19 5.00 -19.99 -21.45
N GLY A 20 4.74 -20.41 -20.21
CA GLY A 20 4.28 -21.76 -19.91
C GLY A 20 3.82 -21.91 -18.47
N LEU A 21 3.08 -22.99 -18.18
CA LEU A 21 2.58 -23.30 -16.84
C LEU A 21 3.71 -23.43 -15.81
N THR A 22 4.86 -23.96 -16.22
CA THR A 22 6.07 -24.08 -15.38
C THR A 22 6.62 -22.70 -14.98
N LEU A 23 6.71 -21.75 -15.92
CA LEU A 23 7.17 -20.39 -15.64
C LEU A 23 6.25 -19.67 -14.64
N ARG A 24 4.93 -19.82 -14.82
CA ARG A 24 3.92 -19.22 -13.93
C ARG A 24 3.96 -19.82 -12.52
N LEU A 25 4.15 -21.14 -12.41
CA LEU A 25 4.31 -21.81 -11.12
C LEU A 25 5.58 -21.35 -10.41
N ILE A 26 6.71 -21.33 -11.10
CA ILE A 26 7.99 -20.88 -10.55
C ILE A 26 7.90 -19.42 -10.08
N ALA A 27 7.38 -18.51 -10.91
CA ALA A 27 7.24 -17.10 -10.57
C ALA A 27 6.35 -16.88 -9.33
N ARG A 28 5.23 -17.62 -9.22
CA ARG A 28 4.36 -17.56 -8.03
C ARG A 28 5.06 -18.11 -6.78
N THR A 29 5.68 -19.28 -6.87
CA THR A 29 6.34 -19.91 -5.71
C THR A 29 7.52 -19.07 -5.22
N LEU A 30 8.32 -18.50 -6.13
CA LEU A 30 9.40 -17.57 -5.78
C LEU A 30 8.88 -16.31 -5.10
N TYR A 31 7.82 -15.71 -5.64
CA TYR A 31 7.23 -14.51 -5.04
C TYR A 31 6.71 -14.80 -3.63
N VAL A 32 5.90 -15.85 -3.46
CA VAL A 32 5.36 -16.23 -2.15
C VAL A 32 6.48 -16.57 -1.18
N GLY A 33 7.46 -17.39 -1.59
CA GLY A 33 8.61 -17.76 -0.76
C GLY A 33 9.44 -16.55 -0.33
N PHE A 34 9.69 -15.60 -1.24
CA PHE A 34 10.40 -14.36 -0.92
C PHE A 34 9.60 -13.51 0.08
N THR A 35 8.31 -13.31 -0.16
CA THR A 35 7.47 -12.53 0.78
C THR A 35 7.39 -13.16 2.16
N MET A 36 7.35 -14.50 2.24
CA MET A 36 7.37 -15.25 3.50
C MET A 36 8.70 -15.06 4.25
N PHE A 37 9.83 -15.15 3.54
CA PHE A 37 11.15 -14.94 4.11
C PHE A 37 11.31 -13.52 4.68
N VAL A 38 10.90 -12.50 3.93
CA VAL A 38 10.91 -11.10 4.37
C VAL A 38 10.01 -10.89 5.58
N ALA A 39 8.81 -11.49 5.59
CA ALA A 39 7.88 -11.37 6.71
C ALA A 39 8.42 -11.97 8.02
N ILE A 40 9.14 -13.09 7.96
CA ILE A 40 9.76 -13.72 9.12
C ILE A 40 10.98 -12.92 9.61
N THR A 41 11.78 -12.39 8.69
CA THR A 41 13.00 -11.65 9.03
C THR A 41 12.69 -10.27 9.63
N PHE A 42 11.62 -9.62 9.17
CA PHE A 42 11.24 -8.27 9.57
C PHE A 42 9.84 -8.25 10.23
N PRO A 43 9.71 -8.50 11.54
CA PRO A 43 8.42 -8.47 12.23
C PRO A 43 7.87 -7.05 12.41
N PHE A 44 8.62 -6.02 11.99
CA PHE A 44 8.14 -4.64 11.86
C PHE A 44 7.56 -4.33 10.48
N PHE A 45 7.54 -5.27 9.54
CA PHE A 45 7.03 -5.07 8.18
C PHE A 45 5.55 -4.62 8.16
N SER A 46 4.73 -5.11 9.09
CA SER A 46 3.34 -4.68 9.24
C SER A 46 3.23 -3.20 9.66
N ALA A 47 4.09 -2.73 10.56
CA ALA A 47 4.13 -1.32 10.96
C ALA A 47 4.62 -0.42 9.82
N LEU A 48 5.57 -0.92 9.03
CA LEU A 48 6.08 -0.24 7.82
C LEU A 48 4.99 -0.16 6.73
N LEU A 49 4.20 -1.22 6.57
CA LEU A 49 3.05 -1.24 5.66
C LEU A 49 1.96 -0.25 6.11
N SER A 50 1.71 -0.11 7.41
CA SER A 50 0.80 0.91 7.94
C SER A 50 1.33 2.33 7.71
N PHE A 51 2.63 2.55 7.86
CA PHE A 51 3.28 3.84 7.57
C PHE A 51 3.08 4.24 6.10
N PHE A 52 3.48 3.39 5.15
CA PHE A 52 3.33 3.68 3.71
C PHE A 52 1.88 3.60 3.24
N GLY A 53 1.06 2.74 3.85
CA GLY A 53 -0.38 2.63 3.66
C GLY A 53 -1.09 3.95 3.92
N GLY A 54 -0.84 4.54 5.08
CA GLY A 54 -1.40 5.84 5.42
C GLY A 54 -0.80 7.01 4.65
N PHE A 55 0.50 6.96 4.34
CA PHE A 55 1.17 8.06 3.67
C PHE A 55 0.92 8.12 2.15
N ALA A 56 0.78 6.98 1.47
CA ALA A 56 0.66 6.93 0.01
C ALA A 56 -0.74 6.50 -0.46
N PHE A 57 -1.36 5.53 0.22
CA PHE A 57 -2.66 5.00 -0.20
C PHE A 57 -3.83 5.82 0.34
N ALA A 58 -3.82 6.20 1.62
CA ALA A 58 -4.87 7.06 2.17
C ALA A 58 -5.04 8.36 1.36
N PRO A 59 -3.94 8.98 0.88
CA PRO A 59 -4.10 10.08 -0.03
C PRO A 59 -4.77 9.63 -1.37
N THR A 60 -4.15 8.72 -2.08
CA THR A 60 -4.60 8.40 -3.46
C THR A 60 -6.04 7.90 -3.56
N THR A 61 -6.60 7.34 -2.49
CA THR A 61 -7.97 6.80 -2.48
C THR A 61 -9.02 7.72 -1.85
N TYR A 62 -8.68 8.54 -0.83
CA TYR A 62 -9.69 9.30 -0.09
C TYR A 62 -9.73 10.79 -0.45
N PHE A 63 -8.61 11.54 -0.41
CA PHE A 63 -8.64 13.00 -0.67
C PHE A 63 -8.60 13.32 -2.17
N LEU A 64 -7.79 12.62 -2.97
CA LEU A 64 -7.58 12.90 -4.39
C LEU A 64 -8.88 12.84 -5.23
N PRO A 65 -9.65 11.74 -5.22
CA PRO A 65 -10.88 11.67 -6.02
C PRO A 65 -11.96 12.63 -5.51
N CYS A 66 -12.04 12.87 -4.19
CA CYS A 66 -12.98 13.83 -3.60
C CYS A 66 -12.70 15.27 -4.03
N ILE A 67 -11.42 15.68 -4.10
CA ILE A 67 -11.02 17.01 -4.60
C ILE A 67 -11.25 17.13 -6.10
N MET A 68 -10.92 16.10 -6.87
CA MET A 68 -11.20 16.05 -8.32
C MET A 68 -12.71 16.17 -8.59
N TRP A 69 -13.54 15.47 -7.82
CA TRP A 69 -15.00 15.55 -7.95
C TRP A 69 -15.53 16.96 -7.62
N LEU A 70 -15.04 17.57 -6.54
CA LEU A 70 -15.47 18.92 -6.14
C LEU A 70 -15.12 19.98 -7.19
N THR A 71 -13.93 19.86 -7.80
CA THR A 71 -13.45 20.81 -8.81
C THR A 71 -14.17 20.68 -10.15
N ILE A 72 -14.51 19.46 -10.57
CA ILE A 72 -15.23 19.18 -11.83
C ILE A 72 -16.72 19.55 -11.73
N TYR A 73 -17.42 19.11 -10.67
CA TYR A 73 -18.88 19.19 -10.62
C TYR A 73 -19.42 20.49 -10.00
N LYS A 74 -18.58 21.27 -9.30
CA LYS A 74 -18.95 22.51 -8.57
C LYS A 74 -20.31 22.42 -7.85
N PRO A 75 -20.49 21.45 -6.93
CA PRO A 75 -21.77 21.28 -6.23
C PRO A 75 -22.11 22.49 -5.35
N LYS A 76 -23.41 22.77 -5.16
CA LYS A 76 -23.89 23.83 -4.26
C LYS A 76 -23.33 23.61 -2.84
N ARG A 77 -22.83 24.68 -2.21
CA ARG A 77 -22.06 24.68 -0.94
C ARG A 77 -22.79 24.11 0.31
N LEU A 78 -24.04 23.66 0.17
CA LEU A 78 -24.88 23.12 1.25
C LEU A 78 -25.56 21.79 0.89
N SER A 79 -25.21 21.17 -0.24
CA SER A 79 -25.71 19.83 -0.56
C SER A 79 -25.03 18.78 0.32
N LEU A 80 -25.75 17.72 0.72
CA LEU A 80 -25.22 16.57 1.47
C LEU A 80 -23.93 16.02 0.83
N SER A 81 -23.86 15.99 -0.51
CA SER A 81 -22.67 15.54 -1.24
C SER A 81 -21.43 16.44 -1.04
N TRP A 82 -21.61 17.73 -0.74
CA TRP A 82 -20.50 18.65 -0.45
C TRP A 82 -19.94 18.39 0.96
N PHE A 83 -20.83 18.18 1.94
CA PHE A 83 -20.43 17.87 3.32
C PHE A 83 -19.73 16.51 3.41
N THR A 84 -20.25 15.47 2.76
CA THR A 84 -19.60 14.15 2.73
C THR A 84 -18.21 14.20 2.09
N ASN A 85 -18.04 14.93 0.98
CA ASN A 85 -16.71 15.07 0.36
C ASN A 85 -15.73 15.81 1.28
N TRP A 86 -16.17 16.85 1.98
CA TRP A 86 -15.33 17.54 2.97
C TRP A 86 -14.94 16.65 4.14
N ILE A 87 -15.87 15.83 4.67
CA ILE A 87 -15.56 14.84 5.69
C ILE A 87 -14.52 13.83 5.18
N CYS A 88 -14.67 13.32 3.95
CA CYS A 88 -13.70 12.39 3.36
C CYS A 88 -12.30 13.00 3.20
N ILE A 89 -12.21 14.29 2.85
CA ILE A 89 -10.93 15.01 2.79
C ILE A 89 -10.31 15.14 4.17
N VAL A 90 -11.09 15.58 5.17
CA VAL A 90 -10.60 15.74 6.56
C VAL A 90 -10.15 14.40 7.14
N LEU A 91 -10.96 13.34 6.98
CA LEU A 91 -10.59 11.99 7.39
C LEU A 91 -9.35 11.48 6.65
N GLY A 92 -9.23 11.75 5.35
CA GLY A 92 -8.05 11.38 4.56
C GLY A 92 -6.77 12.04 5.07
N VAL A 93 -6.82 13.33 5.41
CA VAL A 93 -5.69 14.07 5.99
C VAL A 93 -5.35 13.55 7.39
N LEU A 94 -6.35 13.31 8.24
CA LEU A 94 -6.14 12.72 9.57
C LEU A 94 -5.48 11.34 9.47
N LEU A 95 -5.92 10.49 8.53
CA LEU A 95 -5.30 9.18 8.28
C LEU A 95 -3.85 9.32 7.79
N MET A 96 -3.56 10.33 6.96
CA MET A 96 -2.21 10.61 6.49
C MET A 96 -1.25 11.02 7.61
N GLU A 97 -1.72 11.68 8.66
CA GLU A 97 -0.87 12.06 9.81
C GLU A 97 -0.79 10.96 10.87
N LEU A 98 -1.93 10.39 11.26
CA LEU A 98 -2.02 9.42 12.35
C LEU A 98 -1.32 8.10 12.02
N SER A 99 -1.38 7.67 10.76
CA SER A 99 -0.84 6.39 10.34
C SER A 99 0.70 6.35 10.31
N PRO A 100 1.42 7.39 9.84
CA PRO A 100 2.86 7.52 10.06
C PRO A 100 3.26 7.54 11.52
N ILE A 101 2.53 8.27 12.37
CA ILE A 101 2.84 8.37 13.81
C ILE A 101 2.68 7.00 14.48
N GLY A 102 1.60 6.28 14.18
CA GLY A 102 1.36 4.93 14.68
C GLY A 102 2.39 3.91 14.19
N GLY A 103 2.72 3.96 12.90
CA GLY A 103 3.74 3.12 12.28
C GLY A 103 5.12 3.34 12.88
N LEU A 104 5.56 4.61 12.99
CA LEU A 104 6.85 4.96 13.59
C LEU A 104 6.95 4.54 15.06
N ARG A 105 5.88 4.75 15.86
CA ARG A 105 5.86 4.30 17.26
C ARG A 105 6.03 2.78 17.38
N GLN A 106 5.31 2.02 16.55
CA GLN A 106 5.43 0.55 16.52
C GLN A 106 6.83 0.11 16.07
N ILE A 107 7.42 0.77 15.07
CA ILE A 107 8.79 0.49 14.63
C ILE A 107 9.78 0.73 15.77
N ILE A 108 9.68 1.87 16.48
CA ILE A 108 10.59 2.19 17.59
C ILE A 108 10.47 1.19 18.74
N LEU A 109 9.24 0.81 19.11
CA LEU A 109 9.00 -0.16 20.18
C LEU A 109 9.48 -1.57 19.81
N LYS A 110 9.23 -2.00 18.57
CA LYS A 110 9.69 -3.30 18.08
C LYS A 110 11.21 -3.32 17.89
N ALA A 111 11.81 -2.23 17.42
CA ALA A 111 13.26 -2.10 17.24
C ALA A 111 14.02 -2.08 18.58
N LYS A 112 13.48 -1.44 19.63
CA LYS A 112 14.11 -1.43 20.97
C LYS A 112 14.19 -2.82 21.61
N THR A 113 13.19 -3.68 21.36
CA THR A 113 13.14 -5.03 21.91
C THR A 113 13.76 -6.07 20.96
N TYR A 114 14.20 -5.64 19.77
CA TYR A 114 14.69 -6.55 18.74
C TYR A 114 16.13 -6.97 19.02
N LYS A 115 16.31 -8.20 19.51
CA LYS A 115 17.57 -8.93 19.33
C LYS A 115 17.51 -9.64 17.98
N PHE A 116 18.42 -9.29 17.08
CA PHE A 116 18.43 -9.71 15.68
C PHE A 116 18.56 -11.23 15.48
N TYR A 117 18.98 -11.96 16.52
CA TYR A 117 19.06 -13.41 16.56
C TYR A 117 19.09 -13.86 18.03
N GLN A 118 18.05 -14.53 18.50
CA GLN A 118 18.12 -15.51 19.59
C GLN A 118 17.36 -16.75 19.12
#